data_AF-A0ABD0Q3Z9-F1
#
_entry.id   AF-A0ABD0Q3Z9-F1
#
_cell.length_a   1.000
_cell.length_b   1.000
_cell.length_c   1.000
_cell.angle_alpha   90.00
_cell.angle_beta   90.00
_cell.angle_gamma   90.00
#
_symmetry.space_group_name_H-M   'P 1'
#
loop_
_entity.id
_entity.type
_entity.pdbx_description
1 polymer ?
#
loop_
_entity_poly.entity_id
_entity_poly.type
_entity_poly.pdbx_seq_one_letter_code
_entity_poly.pdbx_strand_id
1 'polypeptide(L)' 'CVYVNKHGNPGPHLDRKLLLQLPDHFGPGPVNTVLQHAVQACVDCAFQPKALLMAGKSSE' A
#
# COMPACT_ATOMS: atom_id res chain seq x y z
N CYS A 1 15.00 1.39 -0.21
CA CYS A 1 14.04 0.66 0.65
C CYS A 1 13.08 1.67 1.27
N VAL A 2 11.81 1.33 1.40
CA VAL A 2 10.78 2.15 2.08
C VAL A 2 10.40 1.45 3.37
N TYR A 3 10.30 2.18 4.47
CA TYR A 3 9.93 1.62 5.79
C TYR A 3 8.51 2.01 6.15
N VAL A 4 7.74 1.05 6.66
CA VAL A 4 6.34 1.26 7.03
C VAL A 4 6.26 1.48 8.53
N ASN A 5 5.85 2.68 8.94
CA ASN A 5 5.60 2.96 10.34
C ASN A 5 4.20 2.47 10.74
N LYS A 6 4.10 1.21 11.16
CA LYS A 6 2.87 0.58 11.67
C LYS A 6 2.45 1.06 13.06
N HIS A 7 3.34 1.76 13.76
CA HIS A 7 3.10 2.26 15.10
C HIS A 7 2.49 3.67 15.10
N GLY A 8 2.53 4.38 13.97
CA GLY A 8 1.91 5.68 13.79
C GLY A 8 0.40 5.62 13.67
N ASN A 9 -0.25 6.79 13.73
CA ASN A 9 -1.68 6.88 13.46
C ASN A 9 -1.94 6.74 11.95
N PRO A 10 -2.74 5.76 11.50
CA PRO A 10 -3.02 5.51 10.09
C PRO A 10 -3.90 6.60 9.43
N GLY A 11 -4.42 7.54 10.22
CA GLY A 11 -5.42 8.50 9.76
C GLY A 11 -6.80 7.88 9.58
N PRO A 12 -7.80 8.69 9.18
CA PRO A 12 -9.21 8.26 9.14
C PRO A 12 -9.56 7.35 7.96
N HIS A 13 -8.69 7.23 6.95
CA HIS A 13 -9.01 6.59 5.67
C HIS A 13 -8.34 5.22 5.48
N LEU A 14 -7.42 4.85 6.37
CA LEU A 14 -6.69 3.58 6.31
C LEU A 14 -7.16 2.67 7.44
N ASP A 15 -7.45 1.42 7.10
CA ASP A 15 -7.82 0.41 8.08
C ASP A 15 -6.57 -0.03 8.85
N ARG A 16 -6.61 0.16 10.17
CA ARG A 16 -5.48 -0.16 11.04
C ARG A 16 -5.14 -1.66 11.02
N LYS A 17 -6.13 -2.55 10.86
CA LYS A 17 -5.88 -4.00 10.84
C LYS A 17 -5.18 -4.39 9.54
N LEU A 18 -5.54 -3.79 8.41
CA LEU A 18 -4.83 -3.97 7.14
C LEU A 18 -3.41 -3.40 7.21
N LEU A 19 -3.24 -2.22 7.80
CA LEU A 19 -1.91 -1.62 7.99
C LEU A 19 -0.97 -2.46 8.86
N LEU A 20 -1.48 -3.10 9.91
CA LEU A 20 -0.70 -4.01 10.74
C LEU A 20 -0.25 -5.27 10.00
N GLN A 21 -0.96 -5.67 8.92
CA GLN A 21 -0.60 -6.80 8.06
C GLN A 21 0.42 -6.43 6.99
N LEU A 22 0.70 -5.13 6.77
CA LEU A 22 1.71 -4.70 5.80
C LEU A 22 3.13 -5.13 6.22
N PRO A 23 4.02 -5.35 5.24
CA PRO A 23 5.42 -5.62 5.52
C PRO A 23 6.05 -4.42 6.24
N ASP A 24 7.06 -4.71 7.07
CA ASP A 24 7.80 -3.67 7.80
C ASP A 24 8.59 -2.75 6.86
N HIS A 25 9.01 -3.28 5.71
CA HIS A 25 9.72 -2.56 4.70
C HIS A 25 9.44 -3.13 3.30
N PHE A 26 9.54 -2.28 2.27
CA PHE A 26 9.54 -2.66 0.87
C PHE A 26 10.96 -2.52 0.29
N GLY A 27 11.47 -3.60 -0.28
CA GLY A 27 12.83 -3.72 -0.82
C GLY A 27 13.71 -4.73 -0.05
N PRO A 28 14.99 -4.87 -0.41
CA PRO A 28 15.73 -4.11 -1.42
C PRO A 28 15.35 -4.49 -2.87
N GLY A 29 15.34 -3.51 -3.78
CA GLY A 29 14.98 -3.72 -5.19
C GLY A 29 14.93 -2.40 -5.98
N PRO A 30 14.59 -2.45 -7.28
CA PRO A 30 14.44 -1.28 -8.13
C PRO A 30 13.43 -0.29 -7.53
N VAL A 31 13.76 1.00 -7.57
CA VAL A 31 12.92 2.06 -6.98
C VAL A 31 11.47 2.02 -7.48
N ASN A 32 11.29 1.72 -8.77
CA ASN A 32 9.97 1.69 -9.39
C ASN A 32 9.10 0.58 -8.78
N THR A 33 9.66 -0.62 -8.62
CA THR A 33 8.97 -1.77 -8.01
C THR A 33 8.67 -1.52 -6.53
N VAL A 34 9.64 -1.01 -5.78
CA VAL A 34 9.48 -0.72 -4.35
C VAL A 34 8.39 0.34 -4.12
N LEU A 35 8.36 1.38 -4.96
CA LEU A 35 7.34 2.43 -4.88
C LEU A 35 5.96 1.89 -5.26
N GLN A 36 5.85 1.14 -6.36
CA GLN A 36 4.57 0.55 -6.79
C GLN A 36 4.00 -0.39 -5.73
N HIS A 37 4.82 -1.25 -5.13
CA HIS A 37 4.37 -2.14 -4.05
C HIS A 37 3.90 -1.37 -2.82
N ALA A 38 4.62 -0.32 -2.41
CA ALA A 38 4.22 0.53 -1.29
C ALA A 38 2.88 1.26 -1.58
N VAL A 39 2.69 1.77 -2.79
CA VAL A 39 1.45 2.44 -3.20
C VAL A 39 0.28 1.46 -3.23
N GLN A 40 0.45 0.29 -3.86
CA GLN A 40 -0.60 -0.73 -3.90
C GLN A 40 -1.00 -1.20 -2.50
N ALA A 41 -0.04 -1.40 -1.61
CA ALA A 41 -0.29 -1.74 -0.22
C ALA A 41 -1.12 -0.68 0.52
N CYS A 42 -0.85 0.61 0.29
CA CYS A 42 -1.64 1.69 0.87
C CYS A 42 -3.07 1.74 0.29
N VAL A 43 -3.22 1.47 -1.01
CA VAL A 43 -4.54 1.42 -1.68
C VAL A 43 -5.37 0.24 -1.16
N ASP A 44 -4.75 -0.93 -0.99
CA ASP A 44 -5.40 -2.12 -0.43
C ASP A 44 -5.82 -1.90 1.03
N CYS A 45 -5.01 -1.17 1.80
CA CYS A 45 -5.34 -0.79 3.19
C CYS A 45 -6.43 0.30 3.32
N ALA A 46 -6.82 0.96 2.24
CA ALA A 46 -7.83 2.02 2.31
C ALA A 46 -9.25 1.42 2.43
N PHE A 47 -10.10 2.02 3.25
CA PHE A 47 -11.46 1.53 3.58
C PHE A 47 -12.42 1.33 2.38
N GLN A 48 -12.07 1.80 1.18
CA GLN A 48 -12.85 1.62 -0.05
C GLN A 48 -11.98 1.08 -1.20
N PRO A 49 -11.71 -0.24 -1.25
CA PRO A 49 -11.01 -0.85 -2.38
C PRO A 49 -11.88 -0.93 -3.67
N LYS A 50 -13.19 -0.69 -3.58
CA LYS A 50 -14.16 -0.91 -4.66
C LYS A 50 -14.22 0.14 -5.78
N ALA A 51 -13.44 1.23 -5.71
CA ALA A 51 -13.49 2.27 -6.74
C ALA A 51 -12.19 2.45 -7.56
N LEU A 52 -11.08 1.81 -7.19
CA LEU A 52 -9.77 2.11 -7.80
C LEU A 52 -9.21 0.99 -8.71
N LEU A 53 -9.71 -0.24 -8.62
CA LEU A 53 -9.23 -1.35 -9.46
C LEU A 53 -9.57 -1.17 -10.96
N MET A 54 -10.53 -0.32 -11.29
CA MET A 54 -10.95 -0.08 -12.68
C MET A 54 -10.07 0.93 -13.46
N ALA A 55 -9.05 1.52 -12.82
CA ALA A 55 -8.07 2.36 -13.52
C ALA A 55 -6.70 1.68 -13.76
N GLY A 56 -6.50 0.45 -13.25
CA GLY A 56 -5.20 -0.24 -13.29
C GLY A 56 -5.15 -1.51 -14.15
N LYS A 57 -6.21 -1.82 -14.91
CA LYS A 57 -6.24 -2.95 -15.84
C LYS A 57 -6.48 -2.46 -17.28
N SER A 58 -5.50 -1.76 -17.85
CA SER A 58 -5.19 -1.88 -19.28
C SER A 58 -4.02 -2.84 -19.34
N SER A 59 -4.29 -4.10 -19.67
CA SER A 59 -3.88 -4.70 -20.96
C SER A 59 -2.41 -4.45 -21.24
N GLU A 60 -1.59 -5.49 -21.05
CA GLU A 60 -0.67 -6.09 -22.03
C GLU A 60 0.12 -7.23 -21.36
#